data_AF-A0A7S9C7H9-F1
#
_entry.id   AF-A0A7S9C7H9-F1
#
_cell.length_a   1.000
_cell.length_b   1.000
_cell.length_c   1.000
_cell.angle_alpha   90.00
_cell.angle_beta   90.00
_cell.angle_gamma   90.00
#
_symmetry.space_group_name_H-M   'P 1'
#
loop_
_entity.id
_entity.type
_entity.pdbx_description
1 polymer ?
#
loop_
_entity_poly.entity_id
_entity_poly.type
_entity_poly.pdbx_seq_one_letter_code
_entity_poly.pdbx_strand_id
1 'polypeptide(L)' 'MLLRRTCREVTALALRAEDQALPWRERLAMRLHLMVCKACPRFAAQLALMRRASARWRRYSESE' A
#
# COMPACT_ATOMS: atom_id res chain seq x y z
N MET A 1 -2.50 -16.33 12.80
CA MET A 1 -3.37 -15.54 13.69
C MET A 1 -4.34 -14.70 12.86
N LEU A 2 -5.60 -15.15 12.86
CA LEU A 2 -6.89 -14.50 12.56
C LEU A 2 -7.20 -13.65 11.32
N LEU A 3 -6.28 -13.41 10.39
CA LEU A 3 -6.61 -13.08 9.00
C LEU A 3 -5.56 -13.78 8.13
N ARG A 4 -5.98 -14.63 7.19
CA ARG A 4 -5.16 -15.58 6.41
C ARG A 4 -4.02 -14.97 5.57
N ARG A 5 -3.69 -13.69 5.75
CA ARG A 5 -2.59 -12.98 5.08
C ARG A 5 -1.60 -12.49 6.12
N THR A 6 -0.34 -12.88 5.96
CA THR A 6 0.77 -12.38 6.79
C THR A 6 1.05 -10.90 6.50
N CYS A 7 1.74 -10.19 7.42
CA CYS A 7 2.17 -8.81 7.20
C CYS A 7 2.93 -8.66 5.86
N ARG A 8 3.75 -9.66 5.49
CA ARG A 8 4.50 -9.72 4.23
C ARG A 8 3.58 -9.80 3.00
N GLU A 9 2.50 -10.57 3.07
CA GLU A 9 1.53 -10.64 1.97
C GLU A 9 0.76 -9.33 1.81
N VAL A 10 0.43 -8.67 2.93
CA VAL A 10 -0.25 -7.37 2.94
C VAL A 10 0.64 -6.28 2.35
N THR A 11 1.94 -6.27 2.69
CA THR A 11 2.89 -5.32 2.07
C THR A 11 3.08 -5.62 0.58
N ALA A 12 3.14 -6.90 0.18
CA ALA A 12 3.21 -7.29 -1.23
C ALA A 12 1.92 -6.94 -2.01
N LEU A 13 0.75 -7.03 -1.38
CA LEU A 13 -0.50 -6.54 -1.96
C LEU A 13 -0.53 -5.02 -2.07
N ALA A 14 -0.04 -4.30 -1.05
CA ALA A 14 0.02 -2.83 -1.08
C ALA A 14 0.93 -2.32 -2.20
N LEU A 15 2.06 -2.98 -2.43
CA LEU A 15 2.95 -2.70 -3.56
C LEU A 15 2.26 -3.00 -4.90
N ARG A 16 1.62 -4.16 -5.03
CA ARG A 16 0.88 -4.51 -6.25
C ARG A 16 -0.30 -3.58 -6.52
N ALA A 17 -0.97 -3.09 -5.48
CA ALA A 17 -2.14 -2.22 -5.59
C ALA A 17 -1.77 -0.84 -6.14
N GLU A 18 -0.50 -0.50 -5.99
CA GLU A 18 0.08 0.75 -6.41
C GLU A 18 0.58 0.68 -7.87
N ASP A 19 1.07 -0.49 -8.32
CA ASP A 19 1.48 -0.67 -9.72
C ASP A 19 0.32 -1.13 -10.62
N GLN A 20 -0.69 -1.82 -10.08
CA GLN A 20 -1.81 -2.39 -10.83
C GLN A 20 -3.14 -2.35 -10.04
N ALA A 21 -4.26 -2.40 -10.77
CA ALA A 21 -5.58 -2.46 -10.15
C ALA A 21 -5.81 -3.81 -9.45
N LEU A 22 -5.78 -3.80 -8.12
CA LEU A 22 -6.08 -4.99 -7.33
C LEU A 22 -7.58 -5.37 -7.38
N PRO A 23 -7.94 -6.66 -7.45
CA PRO A 23 -9.31 -7.10 -7.29
C PRO A 23 -9.86 -6.68 -5.92
N TRP A 24 -11.13 -6.25 -5.90
CA TRP A 24 -11.79 -5.66 -4.73
C TRP A 24 -11.73 -6.54 -3.46
N ARG A 25 -11.73 -7.87 -3.64
CA ARG A 25 -11.62 -8.86 -2.56
C ARG A 25 -10.30 -8.75 -1.80
N GLU A 26 -9.20 -8.56 -2.52
CA GLU A 26 -7.87 -8.44 -1.93
C GLU A 26 -7.68 -7.09 -1.24
N ARG A 27 -8.26 -6.03 -1.83
CA ARG A 27 -8.30 -4.70 -1.22
C ARG A 27 -9.04 -4.72 0.13
N LEU A 28 -10.17 -5.44 0.21
CA LEU A 28 -10.92 -5.60 1.46
C LEU A 28 -10.12 -6.38 2.51
N ALA A 29 -9.52 -7.51 2.12
CA ALA A 29 -8.68 -8.31 3.02
C ALA A 29 -7.48 -7.51 3.58
N MET A 30 -6.84 -6.71 2.73
CA MET A 30 -5.75 -5.82 3.12
C MET A 30 -6.22 -4.76 4.14
N ARG A 31 -7.37 -4.11 3.90
CA ARG A 31 -7.94 -3.12 4.83
C ARG A 31 -8.29 -3.72 6.18
N LEU A 32 -8.91 -4.90 6.21
CA LEU A 32 -9.22 -5.61 7.45
C LEU A 32 -7.94 -5.92 8.24
N HIS A 33 -6.87 -6.35 7.57
CA HIS A 33 -5.59 -6.61 8.24
C HIS A 33 -4.95 -5.34 8.79
N LEU A 34 -5.03 -4.22 8.07
CA LEU A 34 -4.55 -2.92 8.54
C LEU A 34 -5.30 -2.44 9.80
N MET A 35 -6.57 -2.82 9.98
CA MET A 35 -7.31 -2.46 11.19
C MET A 35 -6.92 -3.30 12.42
N VAL A 36 -6.49 -4.55 12.21
CA VAL A 36 -6.14 -5.49 13.30
C VAL A 36 -4.65 -5.43 13.64
N CYS A 37 -3.79 -5.15 12.67
CA CYS A 37 -2.34 -5.07 12.85
C CYS A 37 -1.90 -3.62 13.08
N LYS A 38 -1.11 -3.36 14.13
CA LYS A 38 -0.57 -2.02 14.41
C LYS A 38 0.63 -1.63 13.52
N ALA A 39 1.37 -2.59 13.00
CA ALA A 39 2.59 -2.34 12.22
C ALA A 39 2.30 -2.03 10.75
N CYS A 40 1.36 -2.76 10.13
CA CYS A 40 1.04 -2.63 8.71
C CYS A 40 0.53 -1.23 8.29
N PRO A 41 -0.31 -0.52 9.08
CA PRO A 41 -0.71 0.86 8.76
C PRO A 41 0.47 1.81 8.66
N ARG A 42 1.49 1.62 9.51
CA ARG A 42 2.68 2.46 9.54
C ARG A 42 3.50 2.29 8.26
N PHE A 43 3.65 1.04 7.79
CA PHE A 43 4.26 0.74 6.50
C PHE A 43 3.46 1.33 5.32
N ALA A 44 2.13 1.17 5.33
CA ALA A 44 1.27 1.72 4.27
C ALA A 44 1.38 3.25 4.18
N ALA A 45 1.49 3.94 5.33
CA ALA A 45 1.72 5.37 5.37
C ALA A 45 3.10 5.77 4.81
N GLN A 46 4.16 5.00 5.12
CA GLN A 46 5.50 5.22 4.55
C GLN A 46 5.50 5.05 3.03
N LEU A 47 4.84 4.01 2.52
CA LEU A 47 4.72 3.78 1.08
C LEU A 47 3.97 4.93 0.38
N ALA A 48 2.86 5.40 0.98
CA ALA A 48 2.10 6.53 0.45
C ALA A 48 2.92 7.84 0.46
N LEU A 49 3.76 8.05 1.48
CA LEU A 49 4.66 9.21 1.55
C LEU A 49 5.69 9.18 0.40
N MET A 50 6.37 8.05 0.21
CA MET A 50 7.32 7.87 -0.90
C MET A 50 6.66 8.13 -2.25
N ARG A 51 5.46 7.58 -2.46
CA ARG A 51 4.71 7.80 -3.72
C ARG A 51 4.32 9.25 -3.95
N ARG A 52 3.86 9.97 -2.92
CA ARG A 52 3.55 11.41 -3.04
C ARG A 52 4.78 12.23 -3.38
N ALA A 53 5.93 11.90 -2.79
CA ALA A 53 7.21 12.55 -3.12
C ALA A 53 7.62 12.28 -4.57
N SER A 54 7.60 11.02 -5.02
CA SER A 54 7.92 10.66 -6.40
C SER A 54 6.96 11.27 -7.42
N ALA A 55 5.65 11.30 -7.13
CA ALA A 55 4.66 11.92 -8.00
C ALA A 55 4.82 13.44 -8.10
N ARG A 56 5.24 14.10 -7.01
CA ARG A 56 5.60 15.52 -7.04
C ARG A 56 6.83 15.75 -7.92
N TRP A 57 7.84 14.89 -7.80
CA TRP A 57 9.06 15.02 -8.59
C TRP A 57 8.83 14.77 -10.09
N ARG A 58 8.04 13.75 -10.46
CA ARG A 58 7.65 13.51 -11.86
C ARG A 58 6.99 14.73 -12.50
N ARG A 59 6.07 15.39 -11.77
CA ARG A 59 5.43 16.62 -12.25
C ARG A 59 6.40 17.78 -12.40
N TYR A 60 7.42 17.86 -11.55
CA TYR A 60 8.47 18.86 -11.66
C TYR A 60 9.34 18.61 -12.91
N SER A 61 9.79 17.37 -13.14
CA SER A 61 10.63 17.03 -14.30
C SER A 61 9.91 17.14 -15.65
N GLU A 62 8.59 17.07 -15.67
CA GLU A 62 7.76 17.19 -16.88
C GLU A 62 7.41 18.66 -17.19
N SER A 63 7.66 19.57 -16.25
CA SER A 63 7.46 21.03 -16.39
C SER A 63 8.74 21.81 -16.73
N GLU A 64 9.89 21.15 -16.78
CA GLU A 64 11.16 21.63 -17.36
C GLU A 64 11.27 21.16 -18.82
#